data_AF-A0A535YPI2-F1
#
_entry.id   AF-A0A535YPI2-F1
#
_cell.length_a   1.000
_cell.length_b   1.000
_cell.length_c   1.000
_cell.angle_alpha   90.00
_cell.angle_beta   90.00
_cell.angle_gamma   90.00
#
_symmetry.space_group_name_H-M   'P 1'
#
loop_
_entity.id
_entity.type
_entity.pdbx_description
1 polymer ?
#
loop_
_entity_poly.entity_id
_entity_poly.type
_entity_poly.pdbx_seq_one_letter_code
_entity_poly.pdbx_strand_id
1 'polypeptide(L)'
;MAMHRAFGVPTVVLDDGDGPAIFGPVIFDVPADAEALELWQHFSWLARNTNFAEVKRERTRYPDLESVRRSQQRKAEQASREQSAAA
;
A
#
# COMPACT_ATOMS: atom_id res chain seq x y z
N MET A 1 18.22 -9.96 11.67
CA MET A 1 17.64 -8.66 11.26
C MET A 1 16.75 -8.90 10.05
N ALA A 2 15.60 -8.24 9.93
CA ALA A 2 14.84 -8.30 8.68
C ALA A 2 15.71 -7.73 7.56
N MET A 3 15.86 -8.49 6.46
CA MET A 3 16.72 -8.13 5.33
C MET A 3 16.27 -6.80 4.68
N HIS A 4 15.01 -6.42 4.89
CA HIS A 4 14.34 -5.28 4.27
C HIS A 4 13.59 -4.50 5.37
N ARG A 5 13.74 -3.16 5.41
CA ARG A 5 13.16 -2.27 6.44
C ARG A 5 11.93 -1.47 5.95
N ALA A 6 11.36 -1.86 4.82
CA ALA A 6 10.08 -1.33 4.36
C ALA A 6 8.94 -2.06 5.10
N PHE A 7 8.04 -1.31 5.74
CA PHE A 7 7.01 -1.89 6.61
C PHE A 7 5.67 -2.01 5.90
N GLY A 8 5.09 -3.21 5.96
CA GLY A 8 3.71 -3.48 5.53
C GLY A 8 3.58 -3.97 4.09
N VAL A 9 2.33 -4.08 3.64
CA VAL A 9 1.96 -4.46 2.27
C VAL A 9 1.23 -3.29 1.59
N PRO A 10 1.55 -2.97 0.33
CA PRO A 10 2.56 -3.62 -0.52
C PRO A 10 3.99 -3.14 -0.21
N THR A 11 4.96 -4.06 -0.25
CA THR A 11 6.40 -3.77 -0.27
C THR A 11 6.99 -4.39 -1.53
N VAL A 12 7.75 -3.61 -2.29
CA VAL A 12 8.46 -4.06 -3.49
C VAL A 12 9.96 -4.05 -3.22
N VAL A 13 10.64 -5.11 -3.67
CA VAL A 13 12.10 -5.22 -3.68
C VAL A 13 12.54 -5.26 -5.14
N LEU A 14 13.44 -4.35 -5.52
CA LEU A 14 13.96 -4.29 -6.88
C LEU A 14 15.11 -5.27 -7.09
N ASP A 15 15.55 -5.40 -8.34
CA ASP A 15 16.77 -6.12 -8.74
C ASP A 15 16.81 -7.56 -8.21
N ASP A 16 15.71 -8.30 -8.41
CA ASP A 16 15.58 -9.71 -8.02
C ASP A 16 15.80 -10.00 -6.51
N GLY A 17 15.57 -8.99 -5.66
CA GLY A 17 15.72 -9.12 -4.22
C GLY A 17 16.99 -8.48 -3.64
N ASP A 18 17.92 -8.07 -4.50
CA ASP A 18 19.19 -7.45 -4.10
C ASP A 18 19.16 -5.91 -4.11
N GLY A 19 18.08 -5.33 -4.66
CA GLY A 19 17.91 -3.89 -4.81
C GLY A 19 17.25 -3.20 -3.61
N PRO A 20 16.95 -1.90 -3.73
CA PRO A 20 16.25 -1.16 -2.69
C PRO A 20 14.85 -1.73 -2.45
N ALA A 21 14.45 -1.70 -1.17
CA ALA A 21 13.13 -2.07 -0.71
C ALA A 21 12.32 -0.82 -0.38
N ILE A 22 11.09 -0.72 -0.87
CA ILE A 22 10.23 0.43 -0.62
C ILE A 22 8.78 0.01 -0.40
N PHE A 23 8.10 0.69 0.52
CA PHE A 23 6.67 0.54 0.71
C PHE A 23 5.91 1.25 -0.42
N GLY A 24 4.99 0.55 -1.07
CA GLY A 24 4.24 1.04 -2.22
C GLY A 24 4.58 0.34 -3.55
N PRO A 25 4.08 0.87 -4.69
CA PRO A 25 3.11 1.96 -4.74
C PRO A 25 1.76 1.48 -4.20
N VAL A 26 1.12 2.29 -3.35
CA VAL A 26 -0.21 1.96 -2.82
C VAL A 26 -1.26 2.48 -3.80
N ILE A 27 -1.86 1.58 -4.57
CA ILE A 27 -2.87 1.87 -5.60
C ILE A 27 -4.24 1.28 -5.23
N PHE A 28 -5.30 1.83 -5.83
CA PHE A 28 -6.68 1.37 -5.62
C PHE A 28 -7.17 0.48 -6.76
N ASP A 29 -6.86 0.87 -8.01
CA ASP A 29 -7.20 0.11 -9.21
C ASP A 29 -5.92 -0.23 -9.96
N VAL A 30 -6.00 -1.26 -10.80
CA VAL A 30 -4.94 -1.59 -11.75
C VAL A 30 -4.99 -0.57 -12.90
N PRO A 31 -3.93 0.22 -13.14
CA PRO A 31 -3.90 1.17 -14.25
C PRO A 31 -3.85 0.47 -15.61
N ALA A 32 -4.20 1.20 -16.67
CA ALA A 32 -4.01 0.72 -18.04
C ALA A 32 -2.50 0.64 -18.39
N ASP A 33 -2.13 -0.18 -19.36
CA ASP A 33 -0.74 -0.54 -19.65
C ASP A 33 0.24 0.66 -19.76
N ALA A 34 -0.17 1.73 -20.46
CA ALA A 34 0.67 2.92 -20.62
C ALA A 34 0.90 3.66 -19.28
N GLU A 35 -0.17 3.83 -18.50
CA GLU A 35 -0.10 4.47 -17.18
C GLU A 35 0.63 3.57 -16.16
N ALA A 36 0.48 2.25 -16.28
CA ALA A 36 1.20 1.27 -15.46
C ALA A 36 2.72 1.40 -15.66
N LEU A 37 3.16 1.56 -16.92
CA LEU A 37 4.56 1.76 -17.25
C LEU A 37 5.10 3.07 -16.69
N GLU A 38 4.37 4.18 -16.87
CA GLU A 38 4.76 5.50 -16.35
C GLU A 38 4.86 5.49 -14.81
N LEU A 39 3.85 4.92 -14.14
CA LEU A 39 3.85 4.73 -12.69
C LEU A 39 5.08 3.94 -12.23
N TRP A 40 5.39 2.83 -12.91
CA TRP A 40 6.53 2.00 -12.57
C TRP A 40 7.86 2.74 -12.73
N GLN A 41 8.04 3.50 -13.80
CA GLN A 41 9.25 4.28 -14.05
C GLN A 41 9.49 5.32 -12.94
N HIS A 42 8.46 6.08 -12.56
CA HIS A 42 8.58 7.06 -11.49
C HIS A 42 8.79 6.42 -10.12
N PHE A 43 8.05 5.37 -9.80
CA PHE A 43 8.16 4.68 -8.51
C PHE A 43 9.53 4.02 -8.34
N SER A 44 10.01 3.28 -9.35
CA SER A 44 11.32 2.62 -9.30
C SER A 44 12.48 3.62 -9.27
N TRP A 45 12.34 4.77 -9.93
CA TRP A 45 13.33 5.86 -9.79
C TRP A 45 13.38 6.40 -8.36
N LEU A 46 12.22 6.67 -7.74
CA LEU A 46 12.15 7.12 -6.35
C LEU A 46 12.75 6.09 -5.39
N ALA A 47 12.47 4.81 -5.61
CA ALA A 47 13.03 3.71 -4.80
C ALA A 47 14.56 3.65 -4.84
N ARG A 48 15.18 4.02 -5.97
CA ARG A 48 16.64 4.05 -6.14
C ARG A 48 17.29 5.34 -5.65
N ASN A 49 16.50 6.40 -5.41
CA ASN A 49 17.03 7.67 -4.97
C ASN A 49 17.28 7.66 -3.46
N THR A 50 18.55 7.62 -3.06
CA THR A 50 18.96 7.56 -1.65
C THR A 50 18.67 8.83 -0.85
N ASN A 51 18.32 9.93 -1.52
CA ASN A 51 17.93 11.19 -0.89
C ASN A 51 16.40 11.33 -0.73
N PHE A 52 15.63 10.30 -1.08
CA PHE A 52 14.18 10.28 -0.98
C PHE A 52 13.74 9.26 0.09
N ALA A 53 12.92 9.70 1.05
CA ALA A 53 12.49 8.86 2.17
C ALA A 53 10.99 8.50 2.13
N GLU A 54 10.10 9.45 1.80
CA GLU A 54 8.66 9.19 1.81
C GLU A 54 7.87 10.19 0.95
N VAL A 55 6.80 9.69 0.31
CA VAL A 55 5.69 10.50 -0.20
C VAL A 55 4.38 9.83 0.19
N LYS A 56 3.43 10.60 0.72
CA LYS A 56 2.15 10.08 1.18
C LYS A 56 1.03 11.09 0.99
N ARG A 57 -0.16 10.59 0.66
CA ARG A 57 -1.42 11.33 0.63
C ARG A 57 -2.51 10.58 1.38
N GLU A 58 -3.58 11.28 1.72
CA GLU A 58 -4.76 10.65 2.34
C GLU A 58 -5.37 9.60 1.42
N ARG A 59 -5.82 8.50 2.02
CA ARG A 59 -6.52 7.43 1.31
C ARG A 59 -8.02 7.69 1.33
N THR A 60 -8.58 8.04 0.16
CA THR A 60 -10.01 8.36 0.00
C THR A 60 -10.89 7.13 -0.27
N ARG A 61 -10.30 6.04 -0.77
CA ARG A 61 -11.01 4.79 -1.06
C ARG A 61 -10.13 3.57 -0.87
N TYR A 62 -10.72 2.39 -1.01
CA TYR A 62 -10.06 1.10 -0.87
C TYR A 62 -10.18 0.30 -2.17
N PRO A 63 -9.21 -0.58 -2.49
CA PRO A 63 -9.32 -1.46 -3.65
C PRO A 63 -10.49 -2.42 -3.45
N ASP A 64 -11.18 -2.77 -4.55
CA ASP A 64 -12.33 -3.68 -4.52
C ASP A 64 -11.90 -5.15 -4.45
N LEU A 65 -11.32 -5.52 -3.31
CA LEU A 65 -10.85 -6.87 -3.03
C LEU A 65 -11.69 -7.51 -1.94
N GLU A 66 -11.93 -8.82 -2.06
CA GLU A 66 -12.73 -9.56 -1.08
C GLU A 66 -12.16 -9.44 0.34
N SER A 67 -10.83 -9.56 0.49
CA SER A 67 -10.15 -9.43 1.79
C SER A 67 -10.40 -8.07 2.44
N VAL A 68 -10.46 -7.02 1.62
CA VAL A 68 -10.70 -5.65 2.05
C VAL A 68 -12.17 -5.45 2.42
N ARG A 69 -13.11 -5.92 1.60
CA ARG A 69 -14.55 -5.91 1.92
C ARG A 69 -14.83 -6.60 3.25
N ARG A 70 -14.29 -7.81 3.44
CA ARG A 70 -14.39 -8.56 4.70
C ARG A 70 -13.78 -7.80 5.88
N SER A 71 -12.65 -7.12 5.67
CA SER A 71 -12.04 -6.31 6.74
C SER A 71 -12.88 -5.11 7.13
N GLN A 72 -13.54 -4.44 6.18
CA GLN A 72 -14.41 -3.31 6.47
C GLN A 72 -15.68 -3.73 7.19
N GLN A 73 -16.29 -4.86 6.81
CA GLN A 73 -17.44 -5.44 7.50
C GLN A 73 -17.13 -5.72 8.97
N ARG A 74 -15.99 -6.38 9.27
CA ARG A 74 -15.57 -6.64 10.66
C ARG A 74 -15.39 -5.37 11.47
N LYS A 75 -14.81 -4.32 10.88
CA LYS A 75 -14.64 -3.02 11.55
C LYS A 75 -15.99 -2.36 11.84
N ALA A 76 -16.93 -2.43 10.91
CA ALA A 76 -18.27 -1.88 11.09
C ALA A 76 -19.06 -2.63 12.19
N GLU A 77 -18.98 -3.96 12.20
CA GLU A 77 -19.58 -4.79 13.25
C GLU A 77 -19.01 -4.46 14.63
N GLN A 78 -17.67 -4.30 14.72
CA GLN A 78 -17.02 -3.93 15.97
C GLN A 78 -17.46 -2.54 16.44
N ALA A 79 -17.45 -1.54 15.55
CA ALA A 79 -17.91 -0.19 15.88
C ALA A 79 -19.37 -0.17 16.35
N SER A 80 -20.24 -0.98 15.72
CA SER A 80 -21.64 -1.11 16.15
C SER A 80 -21.75 -1.73 17.54
N ARG A 81 -20.96 -2.78 17.85
CA ARG A 81 -20.95 -3.41 19.18
C ARG A 81 -20.45 -2.45 20.26
N GLU A 82 -19.39 -1.69 19.97
CA GLU A 82 -18.85 -0.69 20.88
C GLU A 82 -19.86 0.43 21.16
N GLN A 83 -20.57 0.91 20.14
CA GLN A 83 -21.64 1.90 20.31
C GLN A 83 -22.81 1.36 21.14
N SER A 84 -23.26 0.12 20.89
CA SER A 84 -24.32 -0.50 21.67
C SER A 84 -23.93 -0.80 23.12
N ALA A 85 -22.65 -1.03 23.40
CA ALA A 85 -22.14 -1.23 24.76
C ALA A 85 -21.90 0.09 25.53
N ALA A 86 -21.77 1.21 24.81
CA ALA A 86 -21.60 2.54 25.37
C ALA A 86 -22.91 3.31 25.59
N ALA A 87 -24.04 2.78 25.11
CA ALA A 87 -25.39 3.31 25.27
C ALA A 87 -26.14 2.60 26.41
#